data_AF-A0A8T3LFU6-F1
#
_entry.id   AF-A0A8T3LFU6-F1
#
_cell.length_a   1.000
_cell.length_b   1.000
_cell.length_c   1.000
_cell.angle_alpha   90.00
_cell.angle_beta   90.00
_cell.angle_gamma   90.00
#
_symmetry.space_group_name_H-M   'P 1'
#
loop_
_entity.id
_entity.type
_entity.pdbx_description
1 polymer ?
#
loop_
_entity_poly.entity_id
_entity_poly.type
_entity_poly.pdbx_seq_one_letter_code
_entity_poly.pdbx_strand_id
1 'polypeptide(L)'
;YIVRGSRFYQTLMLLPYAVAPAVAAVLWIFLFNPGRGLITHFLAEFGYDWNHAQNSGQAMFLVVFASVWKQISYNFLFFYAALHSIPRSLIEAAAIDG
;
A
#
# COMPACT_ATOMS: atom_id res chain seq x y z
N TYR A 1 -20.58 11.32 12.20
CA TYR A 1 -19.98 12.16 11.15
C TYR A 1 -19.65 11.33 9.93
N ILE A 2 -20.32 11.55 8.79
CA ILE A 2 -20.00 10.86 7.53
C ILE A 2 -18.86 11.63 6.87
N VAL A 3 -17.64 11.11 6.93
CA VAL A 3 -16.49 11.71 6.26
C VAL A 3 -16.69 11.55 4.75
N ARG A 4 -16.98 12.65 4.04
CA ARG A 4 -17.05 12.65 2.57
C ARG A 4 -15.70 12.19 2.01
N GLY A 5 -15.71 11.15 1.16
CA GLY A 5 -14.50 10.52 0.61
C GLY A 5 -14.07 9.22 1.29
N SER A 6 -14.69 8.84 2.41
CA SER A 6 -14.36 7.60 3.14
C SER A 6 -14.45 6.35 2.25
N ARG A 7 -15.47 6.24 1.38
CA ARG A 7 -15.59 5.11 0.44
C ARG A 7 -14.48 5.08 -0.61
N PHE A 8 -14.08 6.23 -1.15
CA PHE A 8 -13.02 6.31 -2.15
C PHE A 8 -11.67 5.90 -1.56
N TYR A 9 -11.37 6.38 -0.35
CA TYR A 9 -10.18 6.01 0.40
C TYR A 9 -10.15 4.51 0.72
N GLN A 10 -11.28 3.94 1.15
CA GLN A 10 -11.42 2.50 1.36
C GLN A 10 -11.15 1.71 0.08
N THR A 11 -11.75 2.08 -1.04
CA THR A 11 -11.53 1.38 -2.31
C THR A 11 -10.06 1.42 -2.73
N LEU A 12 -9.39 2.57 -2.63
CA LEU A 12 -7.96 2.70 -2.95
C LEU A 12 -7.08 1.83 -2.04
N MET A 13 -7.40 1.73 -0.76
CA MET A 13 -6.63 0.91 0.18
C MET A 13 -6.89 -0.60 0.05
N LEU A 14 -8.07 -0.98 -0.47
CA LEU A 14 -8.46 -2.37 -0.71
C LEU A 14 -8.00 -2.89 -2.08
N LEU A 15 -7.78 -2.02 -3.06
CA LEU A 15 -7.30 -2.40 -4.39
C LEU A 15 -6.03 -3.28 -4.37
N PRO A 16 -4.97 -2.94 -3.63
CA PRO A 16 -3.77 -3.77 -3.53
C PRO A 16 -4.03 -5.19 -3.03
N TYR A 17 -5.00 -5.34 -2.11
CA TYR A 17 -5.35 -6.63 -1.53
C TYR A 17 -6.02 -7.56 -2.54
N ALA A 18 -6.81 -7.00 -3.47
CA ALA A 18 -7.45 -7.76 -4.53
C ALA A 18 -6.46 -8.28 -5.60
N VAL A 19 -5.23 -7.77 -5.61
CA VAL A 19 -4.18 -8.18 -6.57
C VAL A 19 -3.43 -9.39 -6.03
N ALA A 20 -3.33 -10.45 -6.84
CA ALA A 20 -2.56 -11.63 -6.49
C ALA A 20 -1.08 -11.27 -6.23
N PRO A 21 -0.41 -11.89 -5.23
CA PRO A 21 0.98 -11.55 -4.89
C PRO A 21 1.95 -11.59 -6.07
N ALA A 22 1.79 -12.57 -6.97
CA ALA A 22 2.60 -12.69 -8.18
C ALA A 22 2.41 -11.51 -9.14
N VAL A 23 1.16 -11.04 -9.31
CA VAL A 23 0.83 -9.90 -10.18
C VAL A 23 1.43 -8.62 -9.61
N ALA A 24 1.34 -8.41 -8.30
CA ALA A 24 1.97 -7.26 -7.63
C ALA A 24 3.49 -7.27 -7.79
N ALA A 25 4.14 -8.43 -7.67
CA ALA A 25 5.58 -8.56 -7.87
C ALA A 25 5.99 -8.21 -9.31
N VAL A 26 5.28 -8.75 -10.31
CA VAL A 26 5.52 -8.44 -11.72
C VAL A 26 5.30 -6.95 -12.01
N LEU A 27 4.24 -6.35 -11.44
CA LEU A 27 3.97 -4.92 -11.57
C LEU A 27 5.14 -4.08 -11.07
N TRP A 28 5.64 -4.35 -9.85
CA TRP A 28 6.74 -3.57 -9.29
C TRP A 28 8.06 -3.78 -10.05
N ILE A 29 8.38 -5.01 -10.47
CA ILE A 29 9.56 -5.29 -11.31
C ILE A 29 9.46 -4.56 -12.65
N PHE A 30 8.28 -4.53 -13.26
CA PHE A 30 8.02 -3.83 -14.52
C PHE A 30 8.19 -2.31 -14.36
N LEU A 31 7.59 -1.72 -13.32
CA LEU A 31 7.67 -0.28 -13.06
C LEU A 31 9.09 0.19 -12.69
N PHE A 32 9.85 -0.65 -11.98
CA PHE A 32 11.23 -0.40 -11.58
C PHE A 32 12.28 -1.00 -12.53
N ASN A 33 11.89 -1.37 -13.75
CA ASN A 33 12.81 -1.93 -14.74
C ASN A 33 13.92 -0.92 -15.10
N PRO A 34 15.22 -1.25 -15.00
CA PRO A 34 16.30 -0.31 -15.27
C PRO A 34 16.24 0.20 -16.72
N GLY A 35 16.22 1.53 -16.89
CA GLY A 35 16.23 2.17 -18.21
C GLY A 35 14.93 2.13 -19.03
N ARG A 36 13.92 1.33 -18.64
CA ARG A 36 12.62 1.26 -19.36
C ARG A 36 11.38 1.40 -18.46
N GLY A 37 11.56 1.31 -17.15
CA GLY A 37 10.49 1.45 -16.18
C GLY A 37 10.05 2.89 -16.03
N LEU A 38 8.76 3.10 -15.78
CA LEU A 38 8.22 4.46 -15.54
C LEU A 38 8.87 5.09 -14.31
N ILE A 39 9.03 4.32 -13.22
CA ILE A 39 9.58 4.85 -11.97
C ILE A 39 11.09 5.09 -12.12
N THR A 40 11.81 4.23 -12.83
CA THR A 40 13.24 4.44 -13.07
C THR A 40 13.50 5.65 -13.95
N HIS A 41 12.63 5.92 -14.92
CA HIS A 41 12.68 7.14 -15.71
C HIS A 41 12.50 8.40 -14.85
N PHE A 42 11.47 8.42 -13.99
CA PHE A 42 11.28 9.52 -13.05
C PHE A 42 12.49 9.70 -12.12
N LEU A 43 13.03 8.62 -11.56
CA LEU A 43 14.23 8.70 -10.71
C LEU A 43 15.43 9.28 -11.46
N ALA A 44 15.59 8.94 -12.75
CA ALA A 44 16.65 9.47 -13.59
C ALA A 44 16.49 10.99 -13.85
N GLU A 45 15.26 11.51 -13.97
CA GLU A 45 15.01 12.96 -14.06
C GLU A 45 15.50 13.72 -12.81
N PHE A 46 15.47 13.07 -11.65
CA PHE A 46 16.03 13.60 -10.39
C PHE A 46 17.53 13.30 -10.22
N GLY A 47 18.20 12.74 -11.24
CA GLY A 47 19.63 12.42 -11.22
C GLY A 47 19.98 11.12 -10.48
N TYR A 48 19.00 10.27 -10.17
CA TYR A 48 19.23 8.99 -9.49
C TYR A 48 19.21 7.83 -10.49
N ASP A 49 20.32 7.11 -10.61
CA ASP A 49 20.39 5.90 -11.42
C ASP A 49 19.88 4.67 -10.65
N TRP A 50 18.70 4.21 -11.03
CA TRP A 50 18.09 3.00 -10.48
C TRP A 50 18.43 1.78 -11.34
N ASN A 51 19.22 0.88 -10.77
CA ASN A 51 19.59 -0.39 -11.35
C ASN A 51 19.65 -1.53 -10.31
N HIS A 52 18.48 -2.08 -9.97
CA HIS A 52 18.36 -3.21 -9.06
C HIS A 52 19.01 -4.52 -9.57
N ALA A 53 19.37 -4.61 -10.86
CA ALA A 53 20.09 -5.76 -11.40
C ALA A 53 21.60 -5.70 -11.09
N GLN A 54 22.14 -4.50 -10.84
CA GLN A 54 23.56 -4.28 -10.52
C GLN A 54 23.80 -3.87 -9.07
N ASN A 55 22.76 -3.39 -8.37
CA ASN A 55 22.86 -2.93 -6.98
C ASN A 55 21.97 -3.79 -6.06
N SER A 56 22.61 -4.56 -5.17
CA SER A 56 21.94 -5.45 -4.22
C SER A 56 21.10 -4.68 -3.18
N GLY A 57 21.49 -3.45 -2.82
CA GLY A 57 20.72 -2.59 -1.93
C GLY A 57 19.41 -2.13 -2.57
N GLN A 58 19.44 -1.76 -3.86
CA GLN A 58 18.24 -1.40 -4.61
C GLN A 58 17.33 -2.62 -4.85
N ALA A 59 17.91 -3.80 -5.10
CA ALA A 59 17.16 -5.05 -5.18
C ALA A 59 16.43 -5.37 -3.87
N MET A 60 17.14 -5.27 -2.74
CA MET A 60 16.55 -5.47 -1.41
C MET A 60 15.45 -4.44 -1.14
N PHE A 61 15.68 -3.18 -1.47
CA PHE A 61 14.66 -2.14 -1.33
C PHE A 61 13.40 -2.48 -2.12
N LEU A 62 13.52 -2.92 -3.38
CA LEU A 62 12.37 -3.27 -4.21
C LEU A 62 11.57 -4.43 -3.61
N VAL A 63 12.24 -5.45 -3.09
CA VAL A 63 11.61 -6.61 -2.44
C VAL A 63 10.89 -6.19 -1.15
N VAL A 64 11.54 -5.40 -0.30
CA VAL A 64 10.96 -4.88 0.94
C VAL A 64 9.76 -3.99 0.63
N PHE A 65 9.90 -3.08 -0.33
CA PHE A 65 8.85 -2.15 -0.75
C PHE A 65 7.60 -2.91 -1.24
N ALA A 66 7.77 -3.87 -2.16
CA ALA A 66 6.67 -4.70 -2.64
C ALA A 66 6.00 -5.51 -1.52
N SER A 67 6.79 -6.00 -0.56
CA SER A 67 6.29 -6.77 0.59
C SER A 67 5.49 -5.91 1.56
N VAL A 68 6.00 -4.72 1.88
CA VAL A 68 5.35 -3.75 2.78
C VAL A 68 4.04 -3.25 2.18
N TRP A 69 4.03 -2.92 0.88
CA TRP A 69 2.82 -2.48 0.18
C TRP A 69 1.68 -3.48 0.32
N LYS A 70 1.98 -4.78 0.15
CA LYS A 70 1.00 -5.87 0.38
C LYS A 70 0.57 -5.95 1.85
N GLN A 71 1.52 -5.90 2.79
CA GLN A 71 1.24 -6.12 4.21
C GLN A 71 0.38 -5.00 4.82
N ILE A 72 0.60 -3.75 4.42
CA ILE A 72 -0.21 -2.61 4.85
C ILE A 72 -1.68 -2.82 4.46
N SER A 73 -1.96 -3.26 3.24
CA SER A 73 -3.33 -3.49 2.78
C SER A 73 -4.06 -4.60 3.52
N TYR A 74 -3.34 -5.67 3.89
CA TYR A 74 -3.90 -6.72 4.74
C TYR A 74 -4.26 -6.20 6.13
N ASN A 75 -3.32 -5.51 6.79
CA ASN A 75 -3.54 -4.96 8.13
C ASN A 75 -4.68 -3.95 8.14
N PHE A 76 -4.75 -3.08 7.12
CA PHE A 76 -5.82 -2.11 6.98
C PHE A 76 -7.19 -2.77 6.90
N LEU A 77 -7.35 -3.83 6.09
CA LEU A 77 -8.62 -4.55 6.00
C LEU A 77 -9.02 -5.15 7.35
N PHE A 78 -8.07 -5.77 8.07
CA PHE A 78 -8.35 -6.36 9.37
C PHE A 78 -8.78 -5.30 10.40
N PHE A 79 -8.04 -4.18 10.50
CA PHE A 79 -8.42 -3.09 11.39
C PHE A 79 -9.74 -2.43 10.98
N TYR A 80 -9.99 -2.27 9.68
CA TYR A 80 -11.22 -1.69 9.16
C TYR A 80 -12.44 -2.57 9.51
N ALA A 81 -12.33 -3.88 9.32
CA ALA A 81 -13.37 -4.83 9.70
C ALA A 81 -13.59 -4.84 11.23
N ALA A 82 -12.50 -4.83 12.02
CA ALA A 82 -12.57 -4.78 13.48
C ALA A 82 -13.26 -3.50 13.98
N LEU A 83 -12.90 -2.33 13.45
CA LEU A 83 -13.53 -1.06 13.78
C LEU A 83 -15.02 -1.02 13.43
N HIS A 84 -15.40 -1.62 12.30
CA HIS A 84 -16.81 -1.74 11.90
C HIS A 84 -17.61 -2.73 12.77
N SER A 85 -16.95 -3.66 13.45
CA SER A 85 -17.60 -4.64 14.33
C SER A 85 -17.94 -4.10 15.72
N ILE A 86 -17.41 -2.94 16.10
CA ILE A 86 -17.65 -2.32 17.41
C ILE A 86 -19.12 -1.87 17.48
N PRO A 87 -19.90 -2.34 18.47
CA PRO A 87 -21.29 -1.93 18.65
C PRO A 87 -21.40 -0.43 18.91
N ARG A 88 -22.38 0.23 18.28
CA ARG A 88 -22.64 1.67 18.50
C ARG A 88 -22.91 2.01 19.97
N SER A 89 -23.57 1.10 20.70
CA SER A 89 -23.85 1.27 22.13
C SER A 89 -22.60 1.45 22.99
N LEU A 90 -21.48 0.82 22.60
CA LEU A 90 -20.19 0.95 23.29
C LEU A 90 -19.54 2.32 23.05
N ILE A 91 -19.71 2.87 21.83
CA ILE A 91 -19.24 4.22 21.48
C ILE A 91 -20.10 5.27 22.18
N GLU A 92 -21.43 5.06 22.23
CA GLU A 92 -22.37 5.95 22.90
C GLU A 92 -22.15 5.97 24.42
N ALA A 93 -21.96 4.81 25.06
CA ALA A 93 -21.63 4.74 26.48
C ALA A 93 -20.32 5.49 26.80
N ALA A 94 -19.26 5.28 26.00
CA ALA A 94 -18.00 5.99 26.17
C ALA A 94 -18.09 7.52 25.97
N ALA A 95 -19.07 7.99 25.20
CA ALA A 95 -19.34 9.43 25.03
C ALA A 95 -20.16 10.04 26.16
N ILE A 96 -20.86 9.21 26.95
CA ILE A 96 -21.64 9.63 28.13
C ILE A 96 -20.79 9.52 29.41
N ASP A 97 -19.90 8.53 29.49
CA ASP A 97 -18.99 8.28 30.62
C ASP A 97 -17.74 9.19 30.62
N GLY A 98 -17.48 9.92 29.53
CA GLY A 98 -16.39 10.91 29.39
C GLY A 98 -16.86 12.34 29.62
#